data_AF-A0A923UF88-F1
#
_entry.id   AF-A0A923UF88-F1
#
_cell.length_a   1.000
_cell.length_b   1.000
_cell.length_c   1.000
_cell.angle_alpha   90.00
_cell.angle_beta   90.00
_cell.angle_gamma   90.00
#
_symmetry.space_group_name_H-M   'P 1'
#
loop_
_entity.id
_entity.type
_entity.pdbx_description
1 polymer ?
#
loop_
_entity_poly.entity_id
_entity_poly.type
_entity_poly.pdbx_seq_one_letter_code
_entity_poly.pdbx_strand_id
1 'polypeptide(L)'
;MPPIIINMVKKYPNELGRKLLHIGSVFFCLGLIQIFNPGGVAFIIAVATLSTFLADTLGYLDFFKNVKRVSYGHYFMAFGIVVTLILYAMHKSDPALVFAFLALGVCDPLAVFGRPIYDYLSGLSQFHWVKKLTYKGKTITGSLIFFVSALVLGILTILFSHSNIDILRLIKLTIAAILLTAIEFWSIWGIDNLTLPVGAFGLYLWVIN
;
A
#
# COMPACT_ATOMS: atom_id res chain seq x y z
N MET A 1 14.79 -0.89 -21.31
CA MET A 1 14.52 -0.81 -19.85
C MET A 1 15.78 -0.29 -19.16
N PRO A 2 15.70 0.67 -18.23
CA PRO A 2 16.88 1.21 -17.54
C PRO A 2 17.68 0.11 -16.83
N PRO A 3 19.03 0.15 -16.81
CA PRO A 3 19.89 -0.87 -16.20
C PRO A 3 19.55 -1.17 -14.73
N ILE A 4 19.07 -0.14 -14.00
CA ILE A 4 18.66 -0.22 -12.61
C ILE A 4 17.43 -1.13 -12.42
N ILE A 5 16.45 -1.06 -13.33
CA ILE A 5 15.23 -1.90 -13.28
C ILE A 5 15.58 -3.36 -13.55
N ILE A 6 16.47 -3.62 -14.52
CA ILE A 6 16.93 -4.98 -14.85
C ILE A 6 17.65 -5.62 -13.66
N ASN A 7 18.49 -4.86 -12.96
CA ASN A 7 19.20 -5.34 -11.77
C ASN A 7 18.26 -5.58 -10.58
N MET A 8 17.19 -4.79 -10.41
CA MET A 8 16.18 -5.03 -9.39
C MET A 8 15.37 -6.31 -9.64
N VAL A 9 14.91 -6.51 -10.88
CA VAL A 9 14.13 -7.70 -11.29
C VAL A 9 14.94 -8.99 -11.02
N LYS A 10 16.24 -8.97 -11.30
CA LYS A 10 17.14 -10.10 -11.03
C LYS A 10 17.40 -10.33 -9.54
N LYS A 11 17.49 -9.25 -8.73
CA LYS A 11 17.87 -9.33 -7.31
C LYS A 11 16.69 -9.65 -6.37
N TYR A 12 15.47 -9.20 -6.70
CA TYR A 12 14.26 -9.39 -5.86
C TYR A 12 12.97 -9.64 -6.67
N PRO A 13 12.89 -10.71 -7.49
CA PRO A 13 11.76 -10.95 -8.40
C PRO A 13 10.41 -11.08 -7.66
N ASN A 14 10.41 -11.74 -6.49
CA ASN A 14 9.18 -11.98 -5.71
C ASN A 14 8.62 -10.71 -5.06
N GLU A 15 9.49 -9.80 -4.62
CA GLU A 15 9.08 -8.55 -3.97
C GLU A 15 8.52 -7.58 -5.01
N LEU A 16 9.18 -7.48 -6.16
CA LEU A 16 8.74 -6.67 -7.29
C LEU A 16 7.37 -7.15 -7.79
N GLY A 17 7.21 -8.46 -8.01
CA GLY A 17 5.94 -9.05 -8.41
C GLY A 17 4.82 -8.77 -7.41
N ARG A 18 5.10 -8.85 -6.11
CA ARG A 18 4.13 -8.51 -5.05
C ARG A 18 3.70 -7.05 -5.10
N LYS A 19 4.63 -6.10 -5.24
CA LYS A 19 4.29 -4.67 -5.30
C LYS A 19 3.56 -4.30 -6.60
N LEU A 20 3.88 -4.97 -7.72
CA LEU A 20 3.11 -4.82 -8.96
C LEU A 20 1.68 -5.34 -8.81
N LEU A 21 1.48 -6.45 -8.09
CA LEU A 21 0.13 -6.92 -7.72
C LEU A 21 -0.59 -5.92 -6.81
N HIS A 22 0.12 -5.25 -5.88
CA HIS A 22 -0.48 -4.19 -5.07
C HIS A 22 -1.04 -3.07 -5.95
N ILE A 23 -0.21 -2.51 -6.83
CA ILE A 23 -0.59 -1.48 -7.82
C ILE A 23 -1.79 -1.97 -8.64
N GLY A 24 -1.64 -3.13 -9.30
CA GLY A 24 -2.66 -3.66 -10.21
C GLY A 24 -3.99 -3.89 -9.52
N SER A 25 -4.01 -4.50 -8.34
CA SER A 25 -5.27 -4.79 -7.64
C SER A 25 -5.95 -3.52 -7.13
N VAL A 26 -5.20 -2.52 -6.66
CA VAL A 26 -5.77 -1.23 -6.23
C VAL A 26 -6.45 -0.52 -7.40
N PHE A 27 -5.75 -0.37 -8.54
CA PHE A 27 -6.34 0.28 -9.71
C PHE A 27 -7.50 -0.53 -10.30
N PHE A 28 -7.41 -1.86 -10.27
CA PHE A 28 -8.53 -2.73 -10.65
C PHE A 28 -9.75 -2.49 -9.75
N CYS A 29 -9.56 -2.39 -8.43
CA CYS A 29 -10.64 -2.09 -7.49
C CYS A 29 -11.23 -0.69 -7.73
N LEU A 30 -10.39 0.32 -7.98
CA LEU A 30 -10.86 1.67 -8.36
C LEU A 30 -11.67 1.66 -9.66
N GLY A 31 -11.31 0.81 -10.62
CA GLY A 31 -12.10 0.61 -11.84
C GLY A 31 -13.42 -0.09 -11.56
N LEU A 32 -13.42 -1.14 -10.73
CA LEU A 32 -14.64 -1.87 -10.39
C LEU A 32 -15.68 -1.02 -9.67
N ILE A 33 -15.26 -0.10 -8.79
CA ILE A 33 -16.21 0.79 -8.08
C ILE A 33 -16.89 1.81 -9.03
N GLN A 34 -16.39 1.98 -10.25
CA GLN A 34 -17.08 2.80 -11.28
C GLN A 34 -18.23 2.03 -11.93
N ILE A 35 -18.20 0.69 -11.87
CA ILE A 35 -19.18 -0.19 -12.52
C ILE A 35 -20.17 -0.74 -11.49
N PHE A 36 -19.67 -1.11 -10.31
CA PHE A 36 -20.42 -1.70 -9.22
C PHE A 36 -20.42 -0.77 -8.02
N ASN A 37 -21.46 -0.85 -7.18
CA ASN A 37 -21.43 -0.15 -5.91
C ASN A 37 -20.32 -0.72 -4.99
N PRO A 38 -19.78 0.08 -4.04
CA PRO A 38 -18.68 -0.34 -3.18
C PRO A 38 -18.94 -1.63 -2.39
N GLY A 39 -20.18 -1.84 -1.95
CA GLY A 39 -20.59 -3.05 -1.24
C GLY A 39 -20.53 -4.30 -2.13
N GLY A 40 -20.92 -4.17 -3.40
CA GLY A 40 -20.83 -5.21 -4.42
C GLY A 40 -19.37 -5.55 -4.73
N VAL A 41 -18.50 -4.55 -4.86
CA VAL A 41 -17.06 -4.78 -5.03
C VAL A 41 -16.46 -5.48 -3.81
N ALA A 42 -16.79 -5.02 -2.60
CA ALA A 42 -16.37 -5.67 -1.37
C ALA A 42 -16.83 -7.13 -1.27
N PHE A 43 -18.09 -7.40 -1.67
CA PHE A 43 -18.63 -8.75 -1.71
C PHE A 43 -17.89 -9.65 -2.71
N ILE A 44 -17.65 -9.18 -3.94
CA ILE A 44 -16.91 -9.94 -4.96
C ILE A 44 -15.50 -10.29 -4.45
N ILE A 45 -14.79 -9.32 -3.87
CA ILE A 45 -13.45 -9.53 -3.33
C ILE A 45 -13.48 -10.51 -2.14
N ALA A 46 -14.45 -10.38 -1.24
CA ALA A 46 -14.60 -11.28 -0.11
C ALA A 46 -14.85 -12.73 -0.56
N VAL A 47 -15.75 -12.94 -1.51
CA VAL A 47 -16.05 -14.26 -2.08
C VAL A 47 -14.84 -14.84 -2.80
N ALA A 48 -14.15 -14.04 -3.62
CA ALA A 48 -12.94 -14.48 -4.31
C ALA A 48 -11.85 -14.89 -3.31
N THR A 49 -11.64 -14.07 -2.28
CA THR A 49 -10.65 -14.33 -1.22
C THR A 49 -10.99 -15.60 -0.44
N LEU A 50 -12.25 -15.77 -0.01
CA LEU A 50 -12.70 -16.97 0.67
C LEU A 50 -12.55 -18.20 -0.21
N SER A 51 -12.90 -18.11 -1.50
CA SER A 51 -12.75 -19.22 -2.45
C SER A 51 -11.29 -19.62 -2.61
N THR A 52 -10.38 -18.64 -2.73
CA THR A 52 -8.94 -18.92 -2.81
C THR A 52 -8.38 -19.50 -1.52
N PHE A 53 -8.82 -19.00 -0.36
CA PHE A 53 -8.42 -19.53 0.94
C PHE A 53 -8.87 -20.98 1.11
N LEU A 54 -10.14 -21.28 0.79
CA LEU A 54 -10.66 -22.65 0.84
C LEU A 54 -9.93 -23.57 -0.12
N ALA A 55 -9.70 -23.13 -1.38
CA ALA A 55 -8.94 -23.90 -2.35
C ALA A 55 -7.49 -24.18 -1.90
N ASP A 56 -6.85 -23.23 -1.22
CA ASP A 56 -5.51 -23.38 -0.61
C ASP A 56 -5.54 -24.41 0.52
N THR A 57 -6.50 -24.28 1.46
CA THR A 57 -6.62 -25.20 2.61
C THR A 57 -6.99 -26.63 2.23
N LEU A 58 -7.74 -26.80 1.13
CA LEU A 58 -8.16 -28.10 0.62
C LEU A 58 -7.14 -28.74 -0.33
N GLY A 59 -6.00 -28.10 -0.58
CA GLY A 59 -4.93 -28.64 -1.43
C GLY A 59 -5.21 -28.59 -2.94
N TYR A 60 -6.24 -27.86 -3.38
CA TYR A 60 -6.53 -27.69 -4.81
C TYR A 60 -5.54 -26.73 -5.50
N LEU A 61 -4.82 -25.92 -4.73
CA LEU A 61 -3.78 -25.00 -5.23
C LEU A 61 -2.36 -25.59 -5.15
N ASP A 62 -2.23 -26.91 -4.98
CA ASP A 62 -0.96 -27.62 -4.84
C ASP A 62 0.02 -27.40 -6.01
N PHE A 63 -0.49 -27.02 -7.18
CA PHE A 63 0.31 -26.58 -8.33
C PHE A 63 1.25 -25.39 -8.00
N PHE A 64 0.88 -24.55 -7.03
CA PHE A 64 1.67 -23.39 -6.59
C PHE A 64 2.59 -23.66 -5.38
N LYS A 65 2.57 -24.87 -4.78
CA LYS A 65 3.39 -25.22 -3.59
C LYS A 65 4.90 -25.12 -3.83
N ASN A 66 5.35 -25.13 -5.08
CA ASN A 66 6.76 -24.91 -5.44
C ASN A 66 7.24 -23.47 -5.21
N VAL A 67 6.32 -22.52 -4.97
CA VAL A 67 6.66 -21.17 -4.54
C VAL A 67 6.51 -21.10 -3.03
N LYS A 68 7.62 -21.19 -2.28
CA LYS A 68 7.66 -21.00 -0.81
C LYS A 68 7.06 -19.64 -0.43
N ARG A 69 5.75 -19.55 -0.16
CA ARG A 69 5.10 -18.32 0.31
C ARG A 69 5.27 -18.20 1.83
N VAL A 70 6.10 -17.25 2.26
CA VAL A 70 6.44 -16.99 3.67
C VAL A 70 5.55 -15.89 4.29
N SER A 71 4.36 -15.60 3.71
CA SER A 71 3.49 -14.50 4.15
C SER A 71 2.04 -14.67 3.73
N TYR A 72 1.12 -14.35 4.63
CA TYR A 72 -0.32 -14.22 4.41
C TYR A 72 -0.74 -12.86 3.81
N GLY A 73 0.23 -12.08 3.30
CA GLY A 73 0.02 -10.70 2.87
C GLY A 73 -1.02 -10.52 1.76
N HIS A 74 -1.21 -11.51 0.88
CA HIS A 74 -2.25 -11.44 -0.16
C HIS A 74 -3.66 -11.54 0.43
N TYR A 75 -3.86 -12.33 1.49
CA TYR A 75 -5.13 -12.34 2.22
C TYR A 75 -5.35 -11.02 2.95
N PHE A 76 -4.33 -10.50 3.66
CA PHE A 76 -4.43 -9.21 4.35
C PHE A 76 -4.71 -8.05 3.40
N MET A 77 -4.19 -8.09 2.17
CA MET A 77 -4.49 -7.08 1.15
C MET A 77 -5.98 -7.09 0.78
N ALA A 78 -6.54 -8.26 0.50
CA ALA A 78 -7.95 -8.37 0.16
C ALA A 78 -8.84 -7.92 1.32
N PHE A 79 -8.53 -8.34 2.56
CA PHE A 79 -9.22 -7.84 3.75
C PHE A 79 -9.07 -6.32 3.92
N GLY A 80 -7.88 -5.76 3.69
CA GLY A 80 -7.63 -4.32 3.73
C GLY A 80 -8.52 -3.54 2.78
N ILE A 81 -8.66 -4.03 1.54
CA ILE A 81 -9.55 -3.43 0.55
C ILE A 81 -11.01 -3.55 1.00
N VAL A 82 -11.46 -4.73 1.41
CA VAL A 82 -12.85 -4.96 1.85
C VAL A 82 -13.22 -4.06 3.03
N VAL A 83 -12.39 -4.02 4.08
CA VAL A 83 -12.64 -3.17 5.25
C VAL A 83 -12.65 -1.69 4.87
N THR A 84 -11.74 -1.26 4.01
CA THR A 84 -11.71 0.13 3.53
C THR A 84 -12.97 0.49 2.73
N LEU A 85 -13.47 -0.42 1.89
CA LEU A 85 -14.73 -0.21 1.15
C LEU A 85 -15.95 -0.20 2.09
N ILE A 86 -15.94 -0.97 3.18
CA ILE A 86 -16.97 -0.90 4.23
C ILE A 86 -16.92 0.47 4.92
N LEU A 87 -15.73 0.94 5.31
CA LEU A 87 -15.57 2.28 5.90
C LEU A 87 -16.03 3.38 4.94
N TYR A 88 -15.72 3.24 3.65
CA TYR A 88 -16.25 4.13 2.63
C TYR A 88 -17.78 4.06 2.53
N ALA A 89 -18.39 2.87 2.61
CA ALA A 89 -19.84 2.74 2.62
C ALA A 89 -20.48 3.47 3.83
N MET A 90 -19.79 3.51 4.97
CA MET A 90 -20.24 4.20 6.19
C MET A 90 -20.05 5.73 6.14
N HIS A 91 -18.91 6.20 5.62
CA HIS A 91 -18.51 7.61 5.71
C HIS A 91 -18.66 8.39 4.40
N LYS A 92 -18.79 7.72 3.25
CA LYS A 92 -18.97 8.31 1.91
C LYS A 92 -17.95 9.40 1.55
N SER A 93 -16.72 9.25 2.03
CA SER A 93 -15.62 10.18 1.74
C SER A 93 -14.75 9.66 0.61
N ASP A 94 -15.01 10.19 -0.59
CA ASP A 94 -14.18 9.93 -1.78
C ASP A 94 -12.70 10.27 -1.56
N PRO A 95 -12.32 11.43 -1.00
CA PRO A 95 -10.91 11.74 -0.84
C PRO A 95 -10.22 10.81 0.18
N ALA A 96 -10.92 10.37 1.23
CA ALA A 96 -10.38 9.36 2.14
C ALA A 96 -10.17 8.01 1.46
N LEU A 97 -11.11 7.57 0.61
CA LEU A 97 -10.98 6.33 -0.17
C LEU A 97 -9.80 6.40 -1.13
N VAL A 98 -9.68 7.50 -1.88
CA VAL A 98 -8.59 7.73 -2.83
C VAL A 98 -7.25 7.72 -2.09
N PHE A 99 -7.12 8.46 -0.99
CA PHE A 99 -5.88 8.48 -0.22
C PHE A 99 -5.52 7.11 0.36
N ALA A 100 -6.50 6.36 0.87
CA ALA A 100 -6.31 5.01 1.37
C ALA A 100 -5.72 4.07 0.31
N PHE A 101 -6.26 4.15 -0.90
CA PHE A 101 -5.83 3.31 -2.01
C PHE A 101 -4.48 3.79 -2.59
N LEU A 102 -4.21 5.09 -2.62
CA LEU A 102 -2.89 5.62 -2.97
C LEU A 102 -1.80 5.19 -1.97
N ALA A 103 -2.11 5.15 -0.67
CA ALA A 103 -1.18 4.68 0.35
C ALA A 103 -0.75 3.22 0.10
N LEU A 104 -1.72 2.35 -0.18
CA LEU A 104 -1.46 0.92 -0.47
C LEU A 104 -0.87 0.68 -1.86
N GLY A 105 -1.40 1.35 -2.88
CA GLY A 105 -1.13 1.09 -4.29
C GLY A 105 0.02 1.93 -4.86
N VAL A 106 0.47 2.98 -4.18
CA VAL A 106 1.53 3.87 -4.67
C VAL A 106 2.61 4.08 -3.62
N CYS A 107 2.28 4.58 -2.41
CA CYS A 107 3.29 4.88 -1.39
C CYS A 107 4.09 3.62 -0.98
N ASP A 108 3.39 2.52 -0.69
CA ASP A 108 4.01 1.26 -0.28
C ASP A 108 4.91 0.64 -1.37
N PRO A 109 4.49 0.57 -2.66
CA PRO A 109 5.39 0.23 -3.77
C PRO A 109 6.57 1.18 -3.95
N LEU A 110 6.37 2.50 -3.83
CA LEU A 110 7.44 3.49 -3.97
C LEU A 110 8.50 3.36 -2.87
N ALA A 111 8.13 2.98 -1.65
CA ALA A 111 9.08 2.69 -0.58
C ALA A 111 10.11 1.60 -0.94
N VAL A 112 9.73 0.70 -1.86
CA VAL A 112 10.60 -0.36 -2.39
C VAL A 112 11.32 0.10 -3.66
N PHE A 113 10.60 0.64 -4.64
CA PHE A 113 11.16 1.00 -5.96
C PHE A 113 11.97 2.29 -5.97
N GLY A 114 11.62 3.25 -5.11
CA GLY A 114 12.28 4.54 -5.03
C GLY A 114 13.67 4.46 -4.42
N ARG A 115 13.99 3.39 -3.70
CA ARG A 115 15.29 3.24 -3.04
C ARG A 115 16.45 3.17 -4.05
N PRO A 116 16.47 2.28 -5.06
CA PRO A 116 17.59 2.26 -6.01
C PRO A 116 17.73 3.55 -6.80
N ILE A 117 16.63 4.27 -7.00
CA ILE A 117 16.63 5.61 -7.60
C ILE A 117 17.28 6.61 -6.64
N TYR A 118 16.89 6.62 -5.37
CA TYR A 118 17.47 7.47 -4.34
C TYR A 118 18.97 7.21 -4.17
N ASP A 119 19.38 5.94 -4.07
CA ASP A 119 20.79 5.55 -3.92
C ASP A 119 21.63 5.96 -5.15
N TYR A 120 21.04 5.92 -6.34
CA TYR A 120 21.66 6.39 -7.58
C TYR A 120 21.79 7.93 -7.59
N LEU A 121 20.72 8.67 -7.29
CA LEU A 121 20.68 10.13 -7.34
C LEU A 121 21.53 10.79 -6.25
N SER A 122 21.60 10.20 -5.06
CA SER A 122 22.37 10.72 -3.93
C SER A 122 23.86 10.44 -4.03
N GLY A 123 24.32 9.66 -5.01
CA GLY A 123 25.71 9.21 -5.10
C GLY A 123 26.11 8.23 -3.99
N LEU A 124 25.19 7.88 -3.09
CA LEU A 124 25.39 7.01 -1.94
C LEU A 124 25.30 5.52 -2.29
N SER A 125 25.53 5.15 -3.56
CA SER A 125 25.50 3.77 -4.05
C SER A 125 26.38 2.79 -3.26
N GLN A 126 27.37 3.31 -2.51
CA GLN A 126 28.31 2.55 -1.69
C GLN A 126 27.97 2.55 -0.20
N PHE A 127 27.08 3.43 0.25
CA PHE A 127 26.65 3.52 1.63
C PHE A 127 25.53 2.49 1.88
N HIS A 128 25.92 1.23 2.13
CA HIS A 128 25.09 0.12 2.63
C HIS A 128 24.45 0.39 4.03
N TRP A 129 24.31 1.64 4.44
CA TRP A 129 23.84 2.06 5.77
C TRP A 129 22.37 1.75 6.02
N VAL A 130 21.64 1.34 4.98
CA VAL A 130 20.25 0.90 5.12
C VAL A 130 20.22 -0.57 5.55
N LYS A 131 20.74 -0.84 6.75
CA LYS A 131 20.53 -2.10 7.46
C LYS A 131 19.04 -2.44 7.39
N LYS A 132 18.72 -3.68 7.03
CA LYS A 132 17.42 -4.28 7.31
C LYS A 132 17.17 -4.13 8.82
N LEU A 133 16.44 -3.10 9.23
CA LEU A 133 16.18 -2.86 10.66
C LEU A 133 15.14 -3.84 11.20
N THR A 134 14.33 -4.39 10.32
CA THR A 134 13.34 -5.41 10.66
C THR A 134 13.68 -6.75 10.02
N TYR A 135 13.16 -7.81 10.63
CA TYR A 135 13.29 -9.22 10.24
C TYR A 135 12.96 -9.49 8.74
N LYS A 136 12.29 -8.57 8.04
CA LYS A 136 11.92 -8.70 6.61
C LYS A 136 12.49 -7.62 5.68
N GLY A 137 13.40 -6.76 6.14
CA GLY A 137 14.10 -5.82 5.27
C GLY A 137 13.43 -4.48 5.02
N LYS A 138 12.62 -4.01 5.97
CA LYS A 138 12.24 -2.59 6.06
C LYS A 138 13.46 -1.76 6.47
N THR A 139 13.39 -0.47 6.21
CA THR A 139 14.55 0.31 5.83
C THR A 139 14.23 1.78 6.05
N ILE A 140 15.17 2.56 6.61
CA ILE A 140 14.97 4.00 6.82
C ILE A 140 14.69 4.74 5.50
N THR A 141 15.46 4.49 4.44
CA THR A 141 15.28 5.16 3.14
C THR A 141 13.90 4.91 2.55
N GLY A 142 13.45 3.65 2.55
CA GLY A 142 12.11 3.26 2.12
C GLY A 142 11.00 3.95 2.92
N SER A 143 11.11 4.02 4.23
CA SER A 143 10.12 4.71 5.08
C SER A 143 10.16 6.23 4.89
N LEU A 144 11.33 6.83 4.61
CA LEU A 144 11.40 8.25 4.22
C LEU A 144 10.69 8.50 2.89
N ILE A 145 10.89 7.64 1.89
CA ILE A 145 10.18 7.72 0.61
C ILE A 145 8.68 7.55 0.82
N PHE A 146 8.27 6.60 1.66
CA PHE A 146 6.87 6.41 2.04
C PHE A 146 6.29 7.71 2.64
N PHE A 147 6.95 8.27 3.67
CA PHE A 147 6.54 9.51 4.32
C PHE A 147 6.34 10.67 3.34
N VAL A 148 7.35 10.93 2.51
CA VAL A 148 7.31 12.01 1.51
C VAL A 148 6.20 11.76 0.49
N SER A 149 6.07 10.53 -0.01
CA SER A 149 5.00 10.21 -0.97
C SER A 149 3.61 10.34 -0.35
N ALA A 150 3.42 9.92 0.91
CA ALA A 150 2.15 10.05 1.62
C ALA A 150 1.79 11.53 1.85
N LEU A 151 2.77 12.37 2.21
CA LEU A 151 2.57 13.82 2.29
C LEU A 151 2.14 14.42 0.95
N VAL A 152 2.91 14.16 -0.11
CA VAL A 152 2.64 14.73 -1.44
C VAL A 152 1.28 14.27 -1.97
N LEU A 153 0.98 12.98 -1.93
CA LEU A 153 -0.30 12.45 -2.40
C LEU A 153 -1.47 12.90 -1.51
N GLY A 154 -1.25 13.09 -0.21
CA GLY A 154 -2.24 13.66 0.69
C GLY A 154 -2.58 15.10 0.34
N ILE A 155 -1.57 15.95 0.09
CA ILE A 155 -1.75 17.34 -0.37
C ILE A 155 -2.48 17.36 -1.70
N LEU A 156 -2.07 16.54 -2.66
CA LEU A 156 -2.76 16.44 -3.95
C LEU A 156 -4.22 16.02 -3.77
N THR A 157 -4.51 15.06 -2.89
CA THR A 157 -5.89 14.64 -2.61
C THR A 157 -6.71 15.81 -2.03
N ILE A 158 -6.14 16.64 -1.16
CA ILE A 158 -6.82 17.84 -0.64
C ILE A 158 -7.14 18.80 -1.80
N LEU A 159 -6.15 19.11 -2.64
CA LEU A 159 -6.30 20.02 -3.78
C LEU A 159 -7.37 19.53 -4.77
N PHE A 160 -7.35 18.26 -5.14
CA PHE A 160 -8.32 17.69 -6.09
C PHE A 160 -9.71 17.48 -5.48
N SER A 161 -9.82 17.41 -4.15
CA SER A 161 -11.11 17.38 -3.45
C SER A 161 -11.78 18.76 -3.32
N HIS A 162 -11.18 19.82 -3.88
CA HIS A 162 -11.64 21.22 -3.74
C HIS A 162 -11.74 21.69 -2.28
N SER A 163 -10.99 21.04 -1.39
CA SER A 163 -10.89 21.44 0.00
C SER A 163 -9.83 22.51 0.16
N ASN A 164 -10.10 23.53 0.98
CA ASN A 164 -9.10 24.53 1.31
C ASN A 164 -7.94 23.90 2.09
N ILE A 165 -6.72 24.25 1.69
CA ILE A 165 -5.52 23.96 2.49
C ILE A 165 -5.39 25.05 3.53
N ASP A 166 -5.57 24.70 4.79
CA ASP A 166 -5.19 25.53 5.93
C ASP A 166 -4.03 24.89 6.70
N ILE A 167 -3.43 25.68 7.59
CA ILE A 167 -2.26 25.24 8.35
C ILE A 167 -2.58 24.07 9.28
N LEU A 168 -3.82 23.99 9.80
CA LEU A 168 -4.24 22.93 10.70
C LEU A 168 -4.32 21.60 9.95
N ARG A 169 -4.91 21.58 8.75
CA ARG A 169 -4.98 20.41 7.86
C ARG A 169 -3.60 19.94 7.43
N LEU A 170 -2.66 20.86 7.17
CA LEU A 170 -1.27 20.50 6.87
C LEU A 170 -0.57 19.84 8.07
N ILE A 171 -0.80 20.35 9.29
CA ILE A 171 -0.28 19.74 10.51
C ILE A 171 -0.88 18.35 10.71
N LYS A 172 -2.21 18.21 10.61
CA LYS A 172 -2.91 16.92 10.71
C LYS A 172 -2.39 15.93 9.66
N LEU A 173 -2.22 16.37 8.41
CA LEU A 173 -1.72 15.51 7.34
C LEU A 173 -0.27 15.07 7.60
N THR A 174 0.56 15.95 8.16
CA THR A 174 1.93 15.60 8.54
C THR A 174 1.95 14.54 9.63
N ILE A 175 1.11 14.70 10.67
CA ILE A 175 0.93 13.69 11.72
C ILE A 175 0.43 12.37 11.13
N ALA A 176 -0.58 12.42 10.25
CA ALA A 176 -1.10 11.24 9.56
C ALA A 176 -0.01 10.51 8.76
N ALA A 177 0.81 11.24 8.00
CA ALA A 177 1.91 10.65 7.23
C ALA A 177 2.97 10.01 8.14
N ILE A 178 3.30 10.62 9.30
CA ILE A 178 4.20 10.02 10.30
C ILE A 178 3.61 8.70 10.82
N LEU A 179 2.33 8.69 11.20
CA LEU A 179 1.65 7.51 11.72
C LEU A 179 1.58 6.38 10.68
N LEU A 180 1.27 6.69 9.42
CA LEU A 180 1.27 5.70 8.34
C LEU A 180 2.67 5.15 8.07
N THR A 181 3.69 6.00 8.14
CA THR A 181 5.08 5.57 8.00
C THR A 181 5.48 4.63 9.14
N ALA A 182 5.03 4.91 10.38
CA ALA A 182 5.24 4.01 11.50
C ALA A 182 4.53 2.66 11.26
N ILE A 183 3.28 2.68 10.80
CA ILE A 183 2.55 1.45 10.43
C ILE A 183 3.33 0.68 9.37
N GLU A 184 3.80 1.33 8.30
CA GLU A 184 4.59 0.69 7.23
C GLU A 184 5.87 0.05 7.77
N PHE A 185 6.60 0.76 8.63
CA PHE A 185 7.90 0.34 9.14
C PHE A 185 7.82 -0.80 10.15
N TRP A 186 6.84 -0.75 11.06
CA TRP A 186 6.67 -1.73 12.14
C TRP A 186 5.83 -2.95 11.75
N SER A 187 5.09 -2.88 10.65
CA SER A 187 4.26 -4.00 10.20
C SER A 187 5.10 -5.22 9.83
N ILE A 188 4.70 -6.36 10.40
CA ILE A 188 5.30 -7.67 10.16
C ILE A 188 4.31 -8.60 9.44
N TRP A 189 4.85 -9.63 8.79
CA TRP A 189 4.07 -10.68 8.12
C TRP A 189 3.10 -10.25 7.00
N GLY A 190 3.13 -8.99 6.57
CA GLY A 190 2.23 -8.45 5.54
C GLY A 190 0.96 -7.80 6.12
N ILE A 191 0.91 -7.55 7.43
CA ILE A 191 -0.24 -6.89 8.07
C ILE A 191 -0.40 -5.43 7.62
N ASP A 192 0.67 -4.81 7.11
CA ASP A 192 0.65 -3.51 6.43
C ASP A 192 -0.37 -3.47 5.29
N ASN A 193 -0.60 -4.60 4.62
CA ASN A 193 -1.57 -4.68 3.53
C ASN A 193 -3.03 -4.50 4.01
N LEU A 194 -3.29 -4.73 5.30
CA LEU A 194 -4.57 -4.46 5.95
C LEU A 194 -4.57 -3.09 6.63
N THR A 195 -3.53 -2.81 7.43
CA THR A 195 -3.50 -1.63 8.30
C THR A 195 -3.22 -0.33 7.56
N LEU A 196 -2.46 -0.35 6.45
CA LEU A 196 -2.20 0.87 5.67
C LEU A 196 -3.45 1.45 5.03
N PRO A 197 -4.24 0.72 4.22
CA PRO A 197 -5.43 1.31 3.60
C PRO A 197 -6.47 1.73 4.65
N VAL A 198 -6.70 0.91 5.69
CA VAL A 198 -7.64 1.21 6.77
C VAL A 198 -7.19 2.43 7.58
N GLY A 199 -5.92 2.45 7.98
CA GLY A 199 -5.34 3.56 8.74
C GLY A 199 -5.32 4.84 7.91
N ALA A 200 -4.98 4.77 6.62
CA ALA A 200 -4.95 5.93 5.74
C ALA A 200 -6.36 6.51 5.53
N PHE A 201 -7.38 5.66 5.39
CA PHE A 201 -8.77 6.11 5.32
C PHE A 201 -9.17 6.87 6.60
N GLY A 202 -8.97 6.26 7.76
CA GLY A 202 -9.35 6.86 9.05
C GLY A 202 -8.57 8.13 9.38
N LEU A 203 -7.25 8.14 9.15
CA LEU A 203 -6.42 9.32 9.37
C LEU A 203 -6.78 10.45 8.40
N TYR A 204 -7.09 10.14 7.14
CA TYR A 204 -7.48 11.18 6.19
C TYR A 204 -8.86 11.76 6.51
N LEU A 205 -9.81 10.93 6.97
CA LEU A 205 -11.07 11.43 7.54
C LEU A 205 -10.82 12.42 8.69
N TRP A 206 -9.88 12.12 9.58
CA TRP A 206 -9.50 13.03 10.66
C TRP A 206 -8.82 14.32 10.17
N VAL A 207 -8.09 14.25 9.05
CA VAL A 207 -7.47 15.44 8.43
C VAL A 207 -8.52 16.41 7.89
N ILE A 208 -9.57 15.90 7.24
CA ILE A 208 -10.56 16.76 6.55
C ILE A 208 -11.67 17.29 7.45
N ASN A 209 -11.97 16.60 8.56
CA ASN A 209 -12.88 17.04 9.62
C ASN A 209 -12.16 17.97 10.60
#